data_AF-A0A9D8LAQ6-F1
#
_entry.id   AF-A0A9D8LAQ6-F1
#
_cell.length_a   1.000
_cell.length_b   1.000
_cell.length_c   1.000
_cell.angle_alpha   90.00
_cell.angle_beta   90.00
_cell.angle_gamma   90.00
#
_symmetry.space_group_name_H-M   'P 1'
#
loop_
_entity.id
_entity.type
_entity.pdbx_description
1 polymer ?
#
loop_
_entity_poly.entity_id
_entity_poly.type
_entity_poly.pdbx_seq_one_letter_code
_entity_poly.pdbx_strand_id
1 'polypeptide(L)'
;LVFDADARSLSFEMETVFLTFGPVVVPTVRLVALAAALMIVAGLAYFLYRTHTGKALRAIIMNRDAVRIVGIKVEQLSAIAFGLGIGLAGVTGILTALVFPSFSPFVGADYTLIGFVVIVLGGLGHPIGAMLGAILFAVTEQVASIYFNPSIATICGFVLMVATIFVRPTGLLGRQALR
;
A
#
# COMPACT_ATOMS: atom_id res chain seq x y z
N LEU A 1 31.60 10.65 -14.49
CA LEU A 1 30.83 9.47 -14.02
C LEU A 1 29.44 9.61 -14.60
N VAL A 2 28.99 8.64 -15.39
CA VAL A 2 27.75 8.73 -16.21
C VAL A 2 26.46 8.68 -15.35
N PHE A 3 26.59 8.40 -14.06
CA PHE A 3 25.51 8.43 -13.07
C PHE A 3 25.70 9.62 -12.14
N ASP A 4 24.79 10.58 -12.21
CA ASP A 4 24.67 11.69 -11.25
C ASP A 4 23.39 11.52 -10.43
N ALA A 5 23.41 11.95 -9.17
CA ALA A 5 22.31 11.77 -8.20
C ALA A 5 21.23 12.86 -8.34
N ASP A 6 21.04 13.36 -9.56
CA ASP A 6 20.22 14.53 -9.81
C ASP A 6 18.74 14.16 -9.99
N ALA A 7 17.86 14.99 -9.44
CA ALA A 7 16.42 14.72 -9.47
C ALA A 7 15.89 14.95 -10.89
N ARG A 8 15.54 13.86 -11.59
CA ARG A 8 14.93 13.95 -12.92
C ARG A 8 13.42 13.95 -12.80
N SER A 9 12.79 14.98 -13.35
CA SER A 9 11.34 15.05 -13.49
C SER A 9 10.91 14.52 -14.85
N LEU A 10 9.92 13.65 -14.89
CA LEU A 10 9.26 13.25 -16.14
C LEU A 10 8.34 14.39 -16.59
N SER A 11 8.70 15.07 -17.68
CA SER A 11 7.83 16.04 -18.34
C SER A 11 6.75 15.29 -19.12
N PHE A 12 5.65 14.97 -18.45
CA PHE A 12 4.46 14.48 -19.14
C PHE A 12 3.72 15.68 -19.75
N GLU A 13 3.66 15.76 -21.08
CA GLU A 13 2.64 16.53 -21.82
C GLU A 13 1.27 15.84 -21.66
N MET A 14 0.84 15.60 -20.42
CA MET A 14 -0.57 15.40 -20.13
C MET A 14 -1.13 16.79 -19.89
N GLU A 15 -1.94 17.28 -20.83
CA GLU A 15 -2.77 18.45 -20.62
C GLU A 15 -3.59 18.21 -19.36
N THR A 16 -3.17 18.80 -18.24
CA THR A 16 -3.79 18.61 -16.94
C THR A 16 -5.12 19.35 -16.99
N VAL A 17 -6.16 18.66 -17.47
CA VAL A 17 -7.51 19.19 -17.42
C VAL A 17 -7.87 19.31 -15.93
N PHE A 18 -7.92 20.54 -15.44
CA PHE A 18 -8.28 20.84 -14.06
C PHE A 18 -9.81 20.79 -13.94
N LEU A 19 -10.33 19.75 -13.27
CA LEU A 19 -11.73 19.73 -12.87
C LEU A 19 -11.87 20.63 -11.64
N THR A 20 -12.39 21.84 -11.87
CA THR A 20 -12.59 22.83 -10.81
C THR A 20 -13.97 22.60 -10.20
N PHE A 21 -14.03 22.03 -9.00
CA PHE A 21 -15.24 22.00 -8.18
C PHE A 21 -15.18 23.17 -7.18
N GLY A 22 -15.59 24.37 -7.63
CA GLY A 22 -15.57 25.57 -6.79
C GLY A 22 -14.14 25.96 -6.34
N PRO A 23 -13.84 26.08 -5.03
CA PRO A 23 -12.51 26.46 -4.53
C PRO A 23 -11.48 25.31 -4.54
N VAL A 24 -11.86 24.08 -4.90
CA VAL A 24 -10.96 22.92 -4.90
C VAL A 24 -10.58 22.56 -6.33
N VAL A 25 -9.31 22.78 -6.65
CA VAL A 25 -8.72 22.37 -7.92
C VAL A 25 -8.16 20.97 -7.75
N VAL A 26 -8.82 19.97 -8.33
CA VAL A 26 -8.35 18.59 -8.33
C VAL A 26 -7.77 18.24 -9.71
N PRO A 27 -6.46 17.96 -9.82
CA PRO A 27 -5.90 17.46 -11.07
C PRO A 27 -6.55 16.13 -11.44
N THR A 28 -7.03 15.99 -12.68
CA THR A 28 -7.64 14.75 -13.19
C THR A 28 -6.72 13.54 -12.99
N VAL A 29 -5.40 13.76 -13.05
CA VAL A 29 -4.38 12.74 -12.81
C VAL A 29 -4.50 12.08 -11.42
N ARG A 30 -4.78 12.85 -10.37
CA ARG A 30 -4.97 12.30 -9.01
C ARG A 30 -6.26 11.51 -8.89
N LEU A 31 -7.32 11.92 -9.58
CA LEU A 31 -8.59 11.18 -9.62
C LEU A 31 -8.45 9.85 -10.34
N VAL A 32 -7.75 9.84 -11.49
CA VAL A 32 -7.46 8.59 -12.22
C VAL A 32 -6.58 7.67 -11.37
N ALA A 33 -5.56 8.20 -10.70
CA ALA A 33 -4.71 7.41 -9.81
C ALA A 33 -5.50 6.81 -8.63
N LEU A 34 -6.40 7.58 -8.01
CA LEU A 34 -7.31 7.10 -6.96
C LEU A 34 -8.22 5.97 -7.47
N ALA A 35 -8.85 6.17 -8.62
CA ALA A 35 -9.73 5.18 -9.23
C ALA A 35 -8.98 3.88 -9.58
N ALA A 36 -7.79 4.00 -10.16
CA ALA A 36 -6.92 2.87 -10.47
C ALA A 36 -6.51 2.11 -9.21
N ALA A 37 -6.07 2.82 -8.17
CA ALA A 37 -5.70 2.22 -6.88
C ALA A 37 -6.88 1.46 -6.25
N LEU A 38 -8.08 2.06 -6.25
CA LEU A 38 -9.28 1.44 -5.71
C LEU A 38 -9.64 0.16 -6.51
N MET A 39 -9.54 0.20 -7.83
CA MET A 39 -9.79 -0.96 -8.69
C MET A 39 -8.78 -2.09 -8.43
N ILE A 40 -7.50 -1.77 -8.26
CA ILE A 40 -6.46 -2.76 -7.97
C ILE A 40 -6.72 -3.43 -6.62
N VAL A 41 -7.01 -2.64 -5.58
CA VAL A 41 -7.30 -3.15 -4.24
C VAL A 41 -8.56 -4.00 -4.24
N ALA A 42 -9.63 -3.55 -4.91
CA ALA A 42 -10.87 -4.32 -5.05
C ALA A 42 -10.64 -5.63 -5.83
N GLY A 43 -9.86 -5.58 -6.92
CA GLY A 43 -9.48 -6.75 -7.71
C GLY A 43 -8.66 -7.75 -6.90
N LEU A 44 -7.69 -7.28 -6.11
CA LEU A 44 -6.89 -8.12 -5.22
C LEU A 44 -7.74 -8.75 -4.12
N ALA A 45 -8.62 -7.98 -3.49
CA ALA A 45 -9.54 -8.50 -2.49
C ALA A 45 -10.46 -9.56 -3.10
N TYR A 46 -11.07 -9.28 -4.25
CA TYR A 46 -11.91 -10.24 -4.96
C TYR A 46 -11.12 -11.52 -5.29
N PHE A 47 -9.91 -11.39 -5.82
CA PHE A 47 -9.03 -12.52 -6.11
C PHE A 47 -8.78 -13.35 -4.84
N LEU A 48 -8.41 -12.71 -3.73
CA LEU A 48 -8.04 -13.43 -2.52
C LEU A 48 -9.23 -14.12 -1.81
N TYR A 49 -10.41 -13.51 -1.81
CA TYR A 49 -11.59 -14.03 -1.09
C TYR A 49 -12.44 -14.98 -1.96
N ARG A 50 -12.50 -14.77 -3.27
CA ARG A 50 -13.43 -15.49 -4.16
C ARG A 50 -12.76 -16.65 -4.90
N THR A 51 -11.47 -16.56 -5.23
CA THR A 51 -10.80 -17.60 -6.03
C THR A 51 -10.29 -18.78 -5.18
N HIS A 52 -10.23 -19.97 -5.80
CA HIS A 52 -9.66 -21.16 -5.17
C HIS A 52 -8.19 -20.98 -4.81
N THR A 53 -7.42 -20.34 -5.68
CA THR A 53 -6.00 -20.01 -5.45
C THR A 53 -5.82 -19.07 -4.27
N GLY A 54 -6.68 -18.05 -4.13
CA GLY A 54 -6.66 -17.12 -2.99
C GLY A 54 -6.96 -17.80 -1.65
N LYS A 55 -7.93 -18.73 -1.63
CA LYS A 55 -8.23 -19.54 -0.44
C LYS A 55 -7.06 -20.45 -0.06
N ALA A 56 -6.43 -21.09 -1.04
CA ALA A 56 -5.25 -21.93 -0.81
C ALA A 56 -4.07 -21.12 -0.27
N LEU A 57 -3.86 -19.90 -0.76
CA LEU A 57 -2.81 -19.01 -0.27
C LEU A 57 -3.03 -18.63 1.20
N ARG A 58 -4.27 -18.33 1.60
CA ARG A 58 -4.59 -18.04 3.01
C ARG A 58 -4.48 -19.28 3.91
N ALA A 59 -4.74 -20.48 3.38
CA ALA A 59 -4.55 -21.72 4.12
C ALA A 59 -3.08 -22.01 4.45
N ILE A 60 -2.15 -21.66 3.54
CA ILE A 60 -0.70 -21.81 3.77
C ILE A 60 -0.23 -21.01 5.00
N ILE A 61 -0.77 -19.79 5.18
CA ILE A 61 -0.43 -18.92 6.32
C ILE A 61 -0.85 -19.57 7.65
N MET A 62 -1.92 -20.36 7.66
CA MET A 62 -2.39 -21.04 8.87
C MET A 62 -1.55 -22.28 9.20
N ASN A 63 -1.32 -23.17 8.23
CA ASN A 63 -0.50 -24.36 8.43
C ASN A 63 0.08 -24.87 7.11
N ARG A 64 1.37 -24.58 6.88
CA ARG A 64 2.09 -24.98 5.66
C ARG A 64 2.20 -26.49 5.51
N ASP A 65 2.41 -27.21 6.61
CA ASP A 65 2.60 -28.67 6.59
C ASP A 65 1.30 -29.40 6.27
N ALA A 66 0.18 -28.94 6.83
CA ALA A 66 -1.15 -29.48 6.53
C ALA A 66 -1.50 -29.34 5.03
N VAL A 67 -1.18 -28.19 4.42
CA VAL A 67 -1.41 -27.96 2.99
C VAL A 67 -0.58 -28.90 2.12
N ARG A 68 0.65 -29.23 2.54
CA ARG A 68 1.52 -30.17 1.82
C ARG A 68 0.98 -31.60 1.86
N ILE A 69 0.38 -32.02 2.97
CA ILE A 69 -0.22 -33.36 3.13
C ILE A 69 -1.44 -33.53 2.21
N VAL A 70 -2.21 -32.46 1.96
CA VAL A 70 -3.38 -32.47 1.05
C VAL A 70 -2.96 -32.54 -0.44
N GLY A 71 -1.65 -32.56 -0.74
CA GLY A 71 -1.13 -32.67 -2.10
C GLY A 71 -1.07 -31.35 -2.86
N ILE A 72 -1.27 -30.22 -2.17
CA ILE A 72 -1.16 -28.89 -2.76
C ILE A 72 0.32 -28.50 -2.83
N LYS A 73 0.79 -28.09 -4.02
CA LYS A 73 2.17 -27.65 -4.24
C LYS A 73 2.37 -26.24 -3.66
N VAL A 74 2.95 -26.17 -2.46
CA VAL A 74 3.18 -24.92 -1.73
C VAL A 74 4.14 -23.99 -2.49
N GLU A 75 5.11 -24.56 -3.22
CA GLU A 75 6.08 -23.82 -4.02
C GLU A 75 5.38 -23.02 -5.13
N GLN A 76 4.39 -23.62 -5.80
CA GLN A 76 3.64 -22.94 -6.87
C GLN A 76 2.77 -21.80 -6.31
N LEU A 77 2.10 -22.03 -5.19
CA LEU A 77 1.29 -20.98 -4.54
C LEU A 77 2.17 -19.83 -4.02
N SER A 78 3.35 -20.13 -3.49
CA SER A 78 4.31 -19.12 -3.04
C SER A 78 4.85 -18.32 -4.22
N ALA A 79 5.15 -18.98 -5.35
CA ALA A 79 5.57 -18.30 -6.58
C ALA A 79 4.47 -17.38 -7.14
N ILE A 80 3.22 -17.82 -7.12
CA ILE A 80 2.07 -16.99 -7.52
C ILE A 80 1.96 -15.76 -6.61
N ALA A 81 2.03 -15.95 -5.29
CA ALA A 81 1.95 -14.84 -4.34
C ALA A 81 3.08 -13.83 -4.53
N PHE A 82 4.30 -14.31 -4.76
CA PHE A 82 5.45 -13.47 -5.04
C PHE A 82 5.30 -12.69 -6.35
N GLY A 83 4.86 -13.35 -7.42
CA GLY A 83 4.56 -12.70 -8.71
C GLY A 83 3.47 -11.63 -8.58
N LEU A 84 2.43 -11.91 -7.79
CA LEU A 84 1.37 -10.94 -7.50
C LEU A 84 1.90 -9.74 -6.72
N GLY A 85 2.77 -9.95 -5.74
CA GLY A 85 3.42 -8.89 -4.97
C GLY A 85 4.29 -7.98 -5.84
N ILE A 86 5.15 -8.56 -6.68
CA ILE A 86 5.99 -7.78 -7.61
C ILE A 86 5.14 -7.03 -8.63
N GLY A 87 4.10 -7.68 -9.19
CA GLY A 87 3.19 -7.03 -10.12
C GLY A 87 2.50 -5.81 -9.51
N LEU A 88 1.99 -5.93 -8.28
CA LEU A 88 1.39 -4.83 -7.54
C LEU A 88 2.40 -3.72 -7.22
N ALA A 89 3.63 -4.07 -6.86
CA ALA A 89 4.69 -3.09 -6.61
C ALA A 89 5.03 -2.29 -7.88
N GLY A 90 5.12 -2.97 -9.04
CA GLY A 90 5.35 -2.33 -10.33
C GLY A 90 4.22 -1.36 -10.72
N VAL A 91 2.97 -1.78 -10.59
CA VAL A 91 1.81 -0.92 -10.87
C VAL A 91 1.78 0.29 -9.93
N THR A 92 2.07 0.08 -8.65
CA THR A 92 2.16 1.17 -7.66
C THR A 92 3.25 2.18 -8.01
N GLY A 93 4.40 1.71 -8.50
CA GLY A 93 5.49 2.58 -8.97
C GLY A 93 5.06 3.47 -10.14
N ILE A 94 4.34 2.91 -11.12
CA ILE A 94 3.82 3.68 -12.27
C ILE A 94 2.80 4.74 -11.82
N LEU A 95 1.88 4.36 -10.91
CA LEU A 95 0.91 5.31 -10.35
C LEU A 95 1.60 6.44 -9.56
N THR A 96 2.66 6.11 -8.81
CA THR A 96 3.43 7.10 -8.06
C THR A 96 4.16 8.06 -9.01
N ALA A 97 4.75 7.56 -10.10
CA ALA A 97 5.38 8.36 -11.14
C ALA A 97 4.44 9.37 -11.79
N LEU A 98 3.18 8.97 -11.94
CA LEU A 98 2.15 9.79 -12.55
C LEU A 98 1.70 10.93 -11.62
N VAL A 99 1.66 10.68 -10.31
CA VAL A 99 1.23 11.68 -9.30
C VAL A 99 2.38 12.59 -8.87
N PHE A 100 3.59 12.05 -8.75
CA PHE A 100 4.78 12.76 -8.31
C PHE A 100 5.87 12.66 -9.41
N PRO A 101 5.94 13.64 -10.31
CA PRO A 101 6.83 13.55 -11.47
C PRO A 101 8.32 13.68 -11.13
N SER A 102 8.67 14.17 -9.94
CA SER A 102 10.06 14.33 -9.48
C SER A 102 10.58 13.09 -8.77
N PHE A 103 11.62 12.47 -9.31
CA PHE A 103 12.28 11.33 -8.68
C PHE A 103 13.62 11.71 -8.08
N SER A 104 13.76 11.49 -6.78
CA SER A 104 15.06 11.49 -6.09
C SER A 104 15.43 10.04 -5.69
N PRO A 105 16.72 9.66 -5.73
CA PRO A 105 17.17 8.33 -5.34
C PRO A 105 16.78 7.91 -3.92
N PHE A 106 16.55 8.88 -3.02
CA PHE A 106 16.27 8.63 -1.61
C PHE A 106 14.79 8.31 -1.32
N VAL A 107 13.89 8.62 -2.25
CA VAL A 107 12.44 8.50 -2.04
C VAL A 107 11.98 7.05 -1.79
N GLY A 108 12.73 6.06 -2.26
CA GLY A 108 12.40 4.64 -2.04
C GLY A 108 12.45 4.21 -0.57
N ALA A 109 13.35 4.79 0.22
CA ALA A 109 13.46 4.48 1.65
C ALA A 109 12.22 4.95 2.41
N ASP A 110 11.75 6.17 2.12
CA ASP A 110 10.57 6.77 2.76
C ASP A 110 9.30 5.95 2.47
N TYR A 111 9.09 5.52 1.22
CA TYR A 111 7.94 4.68 0.86
C TYR A 111 7.97 3.31 1.51
N THR A 112 9.15 2.71 1.65
CA THR A 112 9.29 1.42 2.35
C THR A 112 8.86 1.56 3.81
N LEU A 113 9.22 2.69 4.42
CA LEU A 113 8.89 2.98 5.80
C LEU A 113 7.39 3.22 6.00
N ILE A 114 6.78 4.03 5.14
CA ILE A 114 5.33 4.24 5.12
C ILE A 114 4.60 2.91 4.92
N GLY A 115 5.06 2.07 3.99
CA GLY A 115 4.50 0.74 3.74
C GLY A 115 4.55 -0.16 4.98
N PHE A 116 5.67 -0.15 5.70
CA PHE A 116 5.80 -0.87 6.97
C PHE A 116 4.79 -0.38 8.02
N VAL A 117 4.68 0.93 8.22
CA VAL A 117 3.72 1.53 9.14
C VAL A 117 2.28 1.11 8.80
N VAL A 118 1.89 1.20 7.53
CA VAL A 118 0.56 0.85 7.05
C VAL A 118 0.22 -0.63 7.28
N ILE A 119 1.16 -1.54 7.00
CA ILE A 119 0.96 -2.98 7.18
C ILE A 119 0.82 -3.33 8.66
N VAL A 120 1.64 -2.73 9.52
CA VAL A 120 1.58 -2.95 10.98
C VAL A 120 0.26 -2.42 11.54
N LEU A 121 -0.15 -1.23 11.12
CA LEU A 121 -1.39 -0.60 11.57
C LEU A 121 -2.64 -1.37 11.11
N GLY A 122 -2.63 -1.87 9.87
CA GLY A 122 -3.71 -2.68 9.33
C GLY A 122 -3.80 -4.11 9.86
N GLY A 123 -2.67 -4.68 10.28
CA GLY A 123 -2.54 -6.05 10.79
C GLY A 123 -2.05 -7.05 9.74
N LEU A 124 -1.08 -7.88 10.14
CA LEU A 124 -0.44 -8.88 9.27
C LEU A 124 -1.45 -9.95 8.80
N GLY A 125 -1.54 -10.16 7.48
CA GLY A 125 -2.33 -11.24 6.88
C GLY A 125 -3.81 -10.94 6.59
N HIS A 126 -4.30 -9.73 6.88
CA HIS A 126 -5.64 -9.28 6.47
C HIS A 126 -5.57 -8.11 5.47
N PRO A 127 -5.86 -8.34 4.16
CA PRO A 127 -5.74 -7.28 3.16
C PRO A 127 -6.73 -6.11 3.38
N ILE A 128 -7.91 -6.40 3.93
CA ILE A 128 -8.92 -5.36 4.26
C ILE A 128 -8.42 -4.48 5.41
N GLY A 129 -7.72 -5.09 6.39
CA GLY A 129 -7.09 -4.35 7.49
C GLY A 129 -6.00 -3.41 6.97
N ALA A 130 -5.14 -3.89 6.07
CA ALA A 130 -4.11 -3.06 5.43
C ALA A 130 -4.70 -1.87 4.65
N MET A 131 -5.80 -2.06 3.92
CA MET A 131 -6.48 -0.96 3.21
C MET A 131 -7.01 0.11 4.18
N LEU A 132 -7.69 -0.30 5.25
CA LEU A 132 -8.18 0.63 6.27
C LEU A 132 -7.02 1.34 6.98
N GLY A 133 -5.93 0.62 7.23
CA GLY A 133 -4.74 1.19 7.83
C GLY A 133 -4.05 2.22 6.93
N ALA A 134 -4.01 1.97 5.61
CA ALA A 134 -3.48 2.92 4.63
C ALA A 134 -4.30 4.21 4.61
N ILE A 135 -5.62 4.10 4.60
CA ILE A 135 -6.53 5.26 4.61
C ILE A 135 -6.35 6.07 5.91
N LEU A 136 -6.31 5.40 7.05
CA LEU A 136 -6.17 6.07 8.35
C LEU A 136 -4.81 6.77 8.48
N PHE A 137 -3.74 6.12 8.03
CA PHE A 137 -2.40 6.72 7.96
C PHE A 137 -2.41 7.94 7.03
N ALA A 138 -2.89 7.81 5.80
CA ALA A 138 -2.88 8.90 4.81
C ALA A 138 -3.73 10.10 5.24
N VAL A 139 -4.90 9.89 5.84
CA VAL A 139 -5.73 10.97 6.38
C VAL A 139 -5.02 11.67 7.52
N THR A 140 -4.40 10.91 8.43
CA THR A 140 -3.71 11.51 9.59
C THR A 140 -2.46 12.28 9.16
N GLU A 141 -1.68 11.73 8.24
CA GLU A 141 -0.52 12.40 7.66
C GLU A 141 -0.93 13.68 6.93
N GLN A 142 -1.99 13.63 6.12
CA GLN A 142 -2.45 14.79 5.37
C GLN A 142 -2.99 15.90 6.29
N VAL A 143 -3.73 15.55 7.34
CA VAL A 143 -4.18 16.51 8.36
C VAL A 143 -2.98 17.07 9.11
N ALA A 144 -2.04 16.23 9.53
CA ALA A 144 -0.83 16.66 10.21
C ALA A 144 0.00 17.61 9.33
N SER A 145 0.07 17.38 8.02
CA SER A 145 0.78 18.25 7.05
C SER A 145 0.12 19.62 6.86
N ILE A 146 -1.20 19.73 7.09
CA ILE A 146 -1.92 21.02 7.03
C ILE A 146 -1.67 21.84 8.30
N TYR A 147 -1.69 21.19 9.47
CA TYR A 147 -1.52 21.88 10.76
C TYR A 147 -0.05 22.04 11.18
N PHE A 148 0.82 21.13 10.75
CA PHE A 148 2.23 21.06 11.07
C PHE A 148 3.06 20.92 9.79
N ASN A 149 4.31 21.39 9.83
CA ASN A 149 5.24 21.27 8.70
C ASN A 149 5.35 19.79 8.23
N PRO A 150 5.47 19.51 6.91
CA PRO A 150 5.56 18.15 6.37
C PRO A 150 6.56 17.22 7.08
N SER A 151 7.68 17.74 7.59
CA SER A 151 8.65 16.94 8.35
C SER A 151 8.08 16.33 9.64
N ILE A 152 7.13 17.03 10.27
CA ILE A 152 6.44 16.58 11.48
C ILE A 152 5.32 15.60 11.13
N ALA A 153 4.71 15.72 9.95
CA ALA A 153 3.64 14.83 9.50
C ALA A 153 4.11 13.36 9.41
N THR A 154 5.32 13.13 8.90
CA THR A 154 5.91 11.78 8.87
C THR A 154 6.10 11.23 10.28
N ILE A 155 6.59 12.04 11.22
CA ILE A 155 6.78 11.65 12.63
C ILE A 155 5.43 11.30 13.29
N CYS A 156 4.38 12.06 13.01
CA CYS A 156 3.04 11.76 13.52
C CYS A 156 2.56 10.38 13.06
N GLY A 157 2.83 10.00 11.80
CA GLY A 157 2.52 8.67 11.29
C GLY A 157 3.22 7.54 12.06
N PHE A 158 4.48 7.74 12.42
CA PHE A 158 5.23 6.81 13.28
C PHE A 158 4.68 6.72 14.70
N VAL A 159 4.39 7.87 15.31
CA VAL A 159 3.77 7.91 16.64
C VAL A 159 2.45 7.15 16.63
N LEU A 160 1.69 7.29 15.55
CA LEU A 160 0.42 6.59 15.36
C LEU A 160 0.63 5.07 15.23
N MET A 161 1.66 4.62 14.51
CA MET A 161 2.06 3.21 14.49
C MET A 161 2.35 2.68 15.90
N VAL A 162 3.21 3.38 16.65
CA VAL A 162 3.60 2.99 18.02
C VAL A 162 2.38 2.96 18.94
N ALA A 163 1.52 3.98 18.87
CA ALA A 163 0.27 4.04 19.62
C ALA A 163 -0.66 2.88 19.28
N THR A 164 -0.75 2.51 17.99
CA THR A 164 -1.60 1.38 17.54
C THR A 164 -1.09 0.05 18.11
N ILE A 165 0.23 -0.18 18.12
CA ILE A 165 0.81 -1.37 18.74
C ILE A 165 0.49 -1.42 20.23
N PHE A 166 0.55 -0.28 20.93
CA PHE A 166 0.27 -0.18 22.36
C PHE A 166 -1.19 -0.48 22.70
N VAL A 167 -2.13 -0.03 21.87
CA VAL A 167 -3.57 -0.22 22.10
C VAL A 167 -4.06 -1.57 21.56
N ARG A 168 -3.58 -2.03 20.40
CA ARG A 168 -3.95 -3.30 19.76
C ARG A 168 -2.78 -3.89 18.94
N PRO A 169 -1.99 -4.82 19.52
CA PRO A 169 -0.81 -5.39 18.86
C PRO A 169 -1.13 -6.25 17.63
N THR A 170 -2.39 -6.63 17.40
CA THR A 170 -2.82 -7.36 16.20
C THR A 170 -3.24 -6.45 15.02
N GLY A 171 -3.21 -5.11 15.20
CA GLY A 171 -3.68 -4.14 14.20
C GLY A 171 -5.20 -3.91 14.22
N LEU A 172 -5.69 -3.01 13.36
CA LEU A 172 -7.09 -2.55 13.36
C LEU A 172 -8.13 -3.68 13.20
N LEU A 173 -7.84 -4.69 12.37
CA LEU A 173 -8.72 -5.83 12.09
C LEU A 173 -8.08 -7.19 12.43
N GLY A 174 -7.01 -7.20 13.21
CA GLY A 174 -6.33 -8.44 13.57
C GLY A 174 -7.24 -9.35 14.39
N ARG A 175 -7.72 -10.43 13.78
CA ARG A 175 -8.40 -11.52 14.48
C ARG A 175 -7.45 -12.03 15.55
N GLN A 176 -7.95 -12.06 16.79
CA GLN A 176 -7.32 -12.82 17.87
C GLN A 176 -7.02 -14.22 17.33
N ALA A 177 -5.75 -14.63 17.43
CA ALA A 177 -5.41 -16.04 17.34
C ALA A 177 -6.23 -16.74 18.41
N LEU A 178 -7.32 -17.38 18.00
CA LEU A 178 -8.03 -18.33 18.85
C LEU A 178 -6.99 -19.41 19.19
N ARG A 179 -6.52 -19.36 20.44
CA ARG A 179 -5.70 -20.38 21.06
C ARG A 179 -6.43 -21.71 21.05
#